data_AF-A0A662G917-F1
#
_entry.id   AF-A0A662G917-F1
#
_cell.length_a   1.000
_cell.length_b   1.000
_cell.length_c   1.000
_cell.angle_alpha   90.00
_cell.angle_beta   90.00
_cell.angle_gamma   90.00
#
_symmetry.space_group_name_H-M   'P 1'
#
loop_
_entity.id
_entity.type
_entity.pdbx_description
1 polymer ?
#
loop_
_entity_poly.entity_id
_entity_poly.type
_entity_poly.pdbx_seq_one_letter_code
_entity_poly.pdbx_strand_id
1 'polypeptide(L)'
;MNLIADEPINIKNHMRRMMEISGGKTAIWFGNRLPSYLWKKCRWGGVLKKREWSWQKFLKLISKENEYIVKWVHGELEWNKFLEILNKDIE
;
A
#
# COMPACT_ATOMS: atom_id res chain seq x y z
N MET A 1 -0.79 13.84 -9.17
CA MET A 1 -2.11 13.90 -8.45
C MET A 1 -1.84 13.74 -6.95
N ASN A 2 -2.61 14.34 -6.03
CA ASN A 2 -2.34 14.21 -4.60
C ASN A 2 -3.38 13.30 -3.91
N LEU A 3 -3.18 11.98 -3.98
CA LEU A 3 -3.98 11.02 -3.20
C LEU A 3 -3.45 10.97 -1.77
N ILE A 4 -4.31 11.34 -0.82
CA ILE A 4 -4.01 11.34 0.60
C ILE A 4 -4.61 10.09 1.27
N ALA A 5 -3.96 9.62 2.32
CA ALA A 5 -4.42 8.53 3.17
C ALA A 5 -3.77 8.67 4.54
N ASP A 6 -4.52 8.47 5.61
CA ASP A 6 -3.92 8.37 6.95
C ASP A 6 -3.09 7.09 7.05
N GLU A 7 -2.10 7.07 7.94
CA GLU A 7 -1.30 5.85 8.14
C GLU A 7 -2.17 4.76 8.79
N PRO A 8 -2.32 3.58 8.18
CA PRO A 8 -3.10 2.51 8.77
C PRO A 8 -2.25 1.71 9.76
N ILE A 9 -2.00 2.26 10.96
CA ILE A 9 -1.14 1.69 12.01
C ILE A 9 -1.50 0.24 12.35
N ASN A 10 -2.80 -0.05 12.43
CA ASN A 10 -3.33 -1.39 12.66
C ASN A 10 -3.02 -2.38 11.52
N ILE A 11 -2.96 -1.92 10.26
CA ILE A 11 -2.53 -2.74 9.12
C ILE A 11 -1.01 -2.93 9.18
N LYS A 12 -0.24 -1.88 9.45
CA LYS A 12 1.22 -1.91 9.62
C LYS A 12 1.64 -2.94 10.68
N ASN A 13 1.05 -2.87 11.87
CA ASN A 13 1.33 -3.79 12.97
C ASN A 13 0.95 -5.23 12.63
N HIS A 14 -0.16 -5.43 11.92
CA HIS A 14 -0.56 -6.76 11.46
C HIS A 14 0.45 -7.33 10.44
N MET A 15 0.86 -6.54 9.45
CA MET A 15 1.87 -6.94 8.46
C MET A 15 3.20 -7.30 9.13
N ARG A 16 3.66 -6.49 10.09
CA ARG A 16 4.87 -6.76 10.87
C ARG A 16 4.80 -8.12 11.56
N ARG A 17 3.72 -8.38 12.29
CA ARG A 17 3.50 -9.68 12.95
C ARG A 17 3.47 -10.85 11.97
N MET A 18 2.84 -10.68 10.80
CA MET A 18 2.79 -11.74 9.79
C MET A 18 4.17 -12.01 9.16
N MET A 19 5.01 -10.99 9.01
CA MET A 19 6.38 -11.16 8.54
C MET A 19 7.24 -11.88 9.58
N GLU A 20 7.09 -11.58 10.86
CA GLU A 20 7.77 -12.27 11.97
C GLU A 20 7.39 -13.76 12.03
N ILE A 21 6.11 -14.09 11.87
CA ILE A 21 5.62 -15.48 11.91
C ILE A 21 6.04 -16.28 10.68
N SER A 22 5.98 -15.67 9.49
CA SER A 22 6.22 -16.37 8.23
C SER A 22 7.69 -16.39 7.79
N GLY A 23 8.54 -15.54 8.38
CA GLY A 23 9.92 -15.32 7.93
C GLY A 23 10.03 -14.70 6.53
N GLY A 24 8.91 -14.27 5.93
CA GLY A 24 8.84 -13.91 4.51
C GLY A 24 8.26 -12.52 4.24
N LYS A 25 8.90 -11.78 3.34
CA LYS A 25 8.42 -10.48 2.85
C LYS A 25 7.08 -10.56 2.11
N THR A 26 6.69 -11.75 1.63
CA THR A 26 5.40 -11.97 0.97
C THR A 26 4.20 -11.80 1.91
N ALA A 27 4.41 -11.88 3.23
CA ALA A 27 3.36 -11.70 4.23
C ALA A 27 2.69 -10.32 4.20
N ILE A 28 3.33 -9.30 3.62
CA ILE A 28 2.73 -7.98 3.39
C ILE A 28 1.47 -8.07 2.50
N TRP A 29 1.32 -9.13 1.71
CA TRP A 29 0.17 -9.33 0.82
C TRP A 29 -1.01 -10.04 1.49
N PHE A 30 -0.88 -10.45 2.76
CA PHE A 30 -1.93 -11.23 3.42
C PHE A 30 -3.27 -10.48 3.41
N GLY A 31 -4.25 -11.07 2.70
CA GLY A 31 -5.59 -10.51 2.54
C GLY A 31 -5.65 -9.18 1.76
N ASN A 32 -4.59 -8.79 1.04
CA ASN A 32 -4.50 -7.51 0.31
C ASN A 32 -4.91 -6.31 1.18
N ARG A 33 -4.57 -6.32 2.48
CA ARG A 33 -5.09 -5.36 3.46
C ARG A 33 -4.70 -3.92 3.12
N LEU A 34 -3.43 -3.67 2.82
CA LEU A 34 -2.93 -2.34 2.44
C LEU A 34 -3.55 -1.85 1.11
N PRO A 35 -3.48 -2.61 -0.01
CA PRO A 35 -4.16 -2.19 -1.23
C PRO A 35 -5.67 -1.94 -1.04
N SER A 36 -6.34 -2.79 -0.26
CA SER A 36 -7.79 -2.65 0.00
C SER A 36 -8.11 -1.42 0.82
N TYR A 37 -7.26 -1.09 1.79
CA TYR A 37 -7.37 0.14 2.59
C TYR A 37 -7.29 1.38 1.69
N LEU A 38 -6.23 1.49 0.88
CA LEU A 38 -6.04 2.62 -0.04
C LEU A 38 -7.21 2.73 -1.03
N TRP A 39 -7.55 1.62 -1.69
CA TRP A 39 -8.57 1.60 -2.73
C TRP A 39 -9.98 1.88 -2.22
N LYS A 40 -10.39 1.22 -1.13
CA LYS A 40 -11.77 1.29 -0.61
C LYS A 40 -11.92 2.31 0.50
N LYS A 41 -11.09 2.24 1.55
CA LYS A 41 -11.24 3.07 2.75
C LYS A 41 -10.79 4.51 2.49
N CYS A 42 -9.66 4.71 1.81
CA CYS A 42 -9.18 6.06 1.42
C CYS A 42 -9.82 6.57 0.12
N ARG A 43 -10.74 5.80 -0.47
CA ARG A 43 -11.50 6.16 -1.68
C ARG A 43 -10.64 6.39 -2.94
N TRP A 44 -9.39 5.93 -2.96
CA TRP A 44 -8.53 6.07 -4.15
C TRP A 44 -9.16 5.43 -5.38
N GLY A 45 -9.84 4.28 -5.21
CA GLY A 45 -10.53 3.60 -6.30
C GLY A 45 -11.59 4.47 -6.98
N GLY A 46 -12.25 5.38 -6.26
CA GLY A 46 -13.22 6.31 -6.85
C GLY A 46 -12.58 7.36 -7.75
N VAL A 47 -11.38 7.82 -7.38
CA VAL A 47 -10.60 8.80 -8.15
C VAL A 47 -9.91 8.12 -9.34
N LEU A 48 -9.27 6.99 -9.08
CA LEU A 48 -8.49 6.23 -10.06
C LEU A 48 -9.37 5.65 -11.17
N LYS A 49 -10.58 5.16 -10.86
CA LYS A 49 -11.50 4.65 -11.88
C LYS A 49 -11.88 5.69 -12.94
N LYS A 50 -11.95 6.98 -12.58
CA LYS A 50 -12.19 8.08 -13.54
C LYS A 50 -11.04 8.26 -14.55
N ARG A 51 -9.92 7.59 -14.31
CA ARG A 51 -8.70 7.60 -15.13
C ARG A 51 -8.35 6.20 -15.66
N GLU A 52 -9.36 5.34 -15.84
CA GLU A 52 -9.21 4.00 -16.42
C GLU A 52 -8.28 3.04 -15.65
N TRP A 53 -8.06 3.32 -14.36
CA TRP A 53 -7.43 2.38 -13.45
C TRP A 53 -8.44 1.33 -13.00
N SER A 54 -8.11 0.06 -13.21
CA SER A 54 -8.80 -1.07 -12.60
C SER A 54 -8.14 -1.47 -11.29
N TRP A 55 -8.86 -2.25 -10.47
CA TRP A 55 -8.30 -2.84 -9.25
C TRP A 55 -7.05 -3.68 -9.57
N GLN A 56 -7.05 -4.41 -10.69
CA GLN A 56 -5.93 -5.23 -11.13
C GLN A 56 -4.72 -4.38 -11.53
N LYS A 57 -4.91 -3.26 -12.25
CA LYS A 57 -3.83 -2.31 -12.55
C LYS A 57 -3.23 -1.73 -11.26
N PHE A 58 -4.09 -1.40 -10.30
CA PHE A 58 -3.67 -0.88 -9.00
C PHE A 58 -2.88 -1.91 -8.18
N LEU A 59 -3.34 -3.16 -8.09
CA LEU A 59 -2.57 -4.23 -7.44
C LEU A 59 -1.20 -4.43 -8.09
N LYS A 60 -1.14 -4.39 -9.42
CA LYS A 60 0.12 -4.49 -10.17
C LYS A 60 1.07 -3.35 -9.84
N LEU A 61 0.58 -2.12 -9.70
CA LEU A 61 1.39 -0.98 -9.26
C LEU A 61 1.94 -1.22 -7.85
N ILE A 62 1.09 -1.52 -6.87
CA ILE A 62 1.52 -1.75 -5.48
C ILE A 62 2.53 -2.91 -5.39
N SER A 63 2.41 -3.93 -6.25
CA SER A 63 3.33 -5.07 -6.29
C SER A 63 4.76 -4.74 -6.70
N LYS A 64 4.96 -3.62 -7.41
CA LYS A 64 6.31 -3.13 -7.76
C LYS A 64 6.99 -2.47 -6.57
N GLU A 65 6.20 -1.90 -5.66
CA GLU A 65 6.69 -1.13 -4.51
C GLU A 65 6.88 -1.98 -3.24
N ASN A 66 7.03 -3.31 -3.39
CA ASN A 66 7.19 -4.25 -2.27
C ASN A 66 8.32 -3.86 -1.30
N GLU A 67 9.44 -3.36 -1.83
CA GLU A 67 10.57 -2.95 -1.00
C GLU A 67 10.20 -1.77 -0.10
N TYR A 68 9.49 -0.77 -0.63
CA TYR A 68 9.05 0.38 0.14
C TYR A 68 7.98 0.02 1.16
N ILE A 69 7.08 -0.92 0.84
CA ILE A 69 6.11 -1.45 1.81
C ILE A 69 6.85 -2.10 2.98
N VAL A 70 7.87 -2.92 2.70
CA VAL A 70 8.69 -3.56 3.74
C VAL A 70 9.41 -2.52 4.59
N LYS A 71 10.07 -1.53 3.99
CA LYS A 71 10.72 -0.42 4.70
C LYS A 71 9.73 0.33 5.60
N TRP A 72 8.53 0.64 5.10
CA TRP A 72 7.48 1.29 5.88
C TRP A 72 7.02 0.43 7.06
N VAL A 73 6.83 -0.87 6.86
CA VAL A 73 6.46 -1.83 7.92
C VAL A 73 7.54 -1.89 9.01
N HIS A 74 8.82 -1.83 8.64
CA HIS A 74 9.93 -1.80 9.60
C HIS A 74 10.18 -0.43 10.24
N GLY A 75 9.52 0.63 9.74
CA GLY A 75 9.73 2.00 10.24
C GLY A 75 10.96 2.69 9.63
N GLU A 76 11.53 2.13 8.57
CA GLU A 76 12.64 2.70 7.80
C GLU A 76 12.17 3.70 6.73
N LEU A 77 10.85 3.76 6.49
CA LEU A 77 10.21 4.69 5.56
C LEU A 77 8.97 5.29 6.21
N GLU A 78 8.92 6.63 6.24
CA GLU A 78 7.75 7.39 6.70
C GLU A 78 6.55 7.18 5.77
N TRP A 79 5.35 7.11 6.35
CA TRP A 79 4.12 6.86 5.58
C TRP A 79 3.89 7.91 4.50
N ASN A 80 4.08 9.19 4.80
CA ASN A 80 3.92 10.27 3.82
C ASN A 80 4.90 10.12 2.66
N LYS A 81 6.12 9.63 2.91
CA LYS A 81 7.12 9.35 1.86
C LYS A 81 6.73 8.14 1.01
N PHE A 82 6.16 7.11 1.62
CA PHE A 82 5.58 6.00 0.87
C PHE A 82 4.43 6.47 -0.05
N LEU A 83 3.54 7.33 0.44
CA LEU A 83 2.47 7.91 -0.38
C LEU A 83 3.00 8.78 -1.52
N GLU A 84 4.05 9.56 -1.31
CA GLU A 84 4.71 10.34 -2.36
C GLU A 84 5.23 9.44 -3.49
N ILE A 85 5.82 8.28 -3.15
CA ILE A 85 6.29 7.28 -4.14
C ILE A 85 5.10 6.75 -4.94
N LEU A 86 4.06 6.24 -4.26
CA LEU A 86 2.88 5.71 -4.94
C LEU A 86 2.19 6.73 -5.86
N ASN A 87 2.12 7.99 -5.43
CA ASN A 87 1.50 9.03 -6.24
C ASN A 87 2.28 9.34 -7.53
N LYS A 88 3.61 9.20 -7.52
CA LYS A 88 4.44 9.38 -8.73
C LYS A 88 4.19 8.28 -9.76
N ASP A 89 4.00 7.04 -9.31
CA ASP A 89 3.78 5.90 -10.21
C ASP A 89 2.37 5.82 -10.81
N ILE A 90 1.44 6.61 -10.26
CA ILE A 90 0.03 6.69 -10.68
C ILE A 90 -0.18 7.73 -11.80
N GLU A 91 0.79 8.60 -12.07
CA GLU A 91 0.74 9.60 -13.15
C GLU A 91 0.76 8.97 -14.55
#